data_AF-A0ABC8X419-F1
#
_entry.id   AF-A0ABC8X419-F1
#
_cell.length_a   1.000
_cell.length_b   1.000
_cell.length_c   1.000
_cell.angle_alpha   90.00
_cell.angle_beta   90.00
_cell.angle_gamma   90.00
#
_symmetry.space_group_name_H-M   'P 1'
#
loop_
_entity.id
_entity.type
_entity.pdbx_description
1 polymer ?
#
loop_
_entity_poly.entity_id
_entity_poly.type
_entity_poly.pdbx_seq_one_letter_code
_entity_poly.pdbx_strand_id
1 'polypeptide(L)'
;MASKDENEFPFKSADKIEDSTERAKDSKLFFGKCFTNMKVPSESSEEYCFMDEYSVPIMIKKGSEIKKETYDLIRDFQHNTLVPNLNFYPESNHGRVVIPILGASFETWFHEKNNWKLLIGEDGSMTRLFDTMIIDICDLVEKLYGNLILIKNLDWNNLYMAEEIAPRVVVLVTEAESFAHEPSKIAIWKPVHEIVERCYKECNIKMSNEVCRYISFIGTTHFTVKSLKGYPLNWDSYTKGEYILSLISASKKSITKRMGKTGVSWPYRDGKLPVLLNELVEHNTDNGWDYLTSVRFDYINLIRNTYKHFNKLPQYFKQSFGGEQGFIRVVEQWSPNIWQDLYDEIGWP
;
A
#
# COMPACT_ATOMS: atom_id res chain seq x y z
N MET A 1 -25.14 30.55 8.74
CA MET A 1 -23.89 30.55 9.54
C MET A 1 -22.84 29.86 8.69
N ALA A 2 -21.67 30.51 8.62
CA ALA A 2 -20.71 30.49 7.52
C ALA A 2 -20.28 29.10 7.01
N SER A 3 -20.30 28.97 5.68
CA SER A 3 -19.53 27.99 4.92
C SER A 3 -18.04 28.17 5.20
N LYS A 4 -17.36 27.09 5.53
CA LYS A 4 -15.90 27.05 5.51
C LYS A 4 -15.46 27.22 4.05
N ASP A 5 -14.67 28.24 3.77
CA ASP A 5 -13.79 28.25 2.61
C ASP A 5 -12.78 27.11 2.80
N GLU A 6 -13.06 26.00 2.12
CA GLU A 6 -12.06 24.97 1.86
C GLU A 6 -11.06 25.55 0.86
N ASN A 7 -9.77 25.28 1.08
CA ASN A 7 -8.66 25.72 0.24
C ASN A 7 -8.85 25.22 -1.21
N GLU A 8 -9.59 25.96 -2.02
CA GLU A 8 -9.65 25.78 -3.47
C GLU A 8 -8.42 26.43 -4.10
N PHE A 9 -7.36 25.64 -4.28
CA PHE A 9 -6.38 25.92 -5.33
C PHE A 9 -6.80 25.16 -6.59
N PRO A 10 -7.38 25.86 -7.56
CA PRO A 10 -6.94 25.67 -8.93
C PRO A 10 -6.46 27.01 -9.53
N PHE A 11 -5.26 26.97 -10.12
CA PHE A 11 -4.75 28.06 -10.94
C PHE A 11 -5.75 28.39 -12.05
N LYS A 12 -6.05 29.67 -12.25
CA LYS A 12 -6.99 30.11 -13.29
C LYS A 12 -6.21 30.29 -14.60
N SER A 13 -6.88 30.12 -15.73
CA SER A 13 -6.30 30.28 -17.08
C SER A 13 -5.68 31.65 -17.39
N ALA A 14 -5.75 32.61 -16.45
CA ALA A 14 -5.16 33.94 -16.54
C ALA A 14 -3.79 34.05 -15.84
N ASP A 15 -3.31 32.98 -15.21
CA ASP A 15 -2.05 33.00 -14.48
C ASP A 15 -0.84 32.97 -15.43
N LYS A 16 0.14 33.83 -15.17
CA LYS A 16 1.37 33.91 -15.97
C LYS A 16 2.39 32.92 -15.43
N ILE A 17 2.91 32.04 -16.29
CA ILE A 17 3.93 31.03 -15.93
C ILE A 17 5.28 31.47 -16.49
N GLU A 18 6.29 31.54 -15.62
CA GLU A 18 7.69 31.76 -16.01
C GLU A 18 8.51 30.50 -15.77
N ASP A 19 9.16 30.03 -16.82
CA ASP A 19 9.96 28.80 -16.86
C ASP A 19 11.42 29.14 -16.51
N SER A 20 11.99 28.45 -15.53
CA SER A 20 13.42 28.56 -15.24
C SER A 20 14.22 27.62 -16.15
N THR A 21 15.45 28.02 -16.48
CA THR A 21 16.43 27.11 -17.06
C THR A 21 17.07 26.19 -16.02
N GLU A 22 16.89 26.49 -14.73
CA GLU A 22 17.36 25.67 -13.62
C GLU A 22 16.56 24.38 -13.51
N ARG A 23 17.29 23.26 -13.43
CA ARG A 23 16.72 21.93 -13.27
C ARG A 23 16.75 21.54 -11.80
N ALA A 24 15.72 20.80 -11.38
CA ALA A 24 15.82 20.03 -10.16
C ALA A 24 16.99 19.03 -10.29
N LYS A 25 17.49 18.51 -9.16
CA LYS A 25 18.53 17.46 -9.17
C LYS A 25 18.18 16.30 -10.10
N ASP A 26 16.88 16.04 -10.27
CA ASP A 26 16.35 15.26 -11.38
C ASP A 26 16.28 16.04 -12.68
N SER A 27 17.07 15.62 -13.65
CA SER A 27 17.21 16.19 -15.00
C SER A 27 15.91 16.37 -15.82
N LYS A 28 14.76 15.90 -15.31
CA LYS A 28 13.44 15.86 -15.96
C LYS A 28 12.46 16.95 -15.49
N LEU A 29 12.75 17.66 -14.39
CA LEU A 29 11.89 18.74 -13.85
C LEU A 29 12.61 20.09 -13.89
N PHE A 30 11.87 21.13 -14.22
CA PHE A 30 12.34 22.51 -14.25
C PHE A 30 11.66 23.30 -13.16
N PHE A 31 12.39 24.19 -12.49
CA PHE A 31 11.76 25.14 -11.58
C PHE A 31 11.01 26.20 -12.39
N GLY A 32 10.01 26.81 -11.78
CA GLY A 32 9.29 27.93 -12.38
C GLY A 32 8.58 28.76 -11.32
N LYS A 33 7.95 29.84 -11.78
CA LYS A 33 7.07 30.68 -10.96
C LYS A 33 5.73 30.84 -11.65
N CYS A 34 4.66 30.68 -10.87
CA CYS A 34 3.31 31.03 -11.30
C CYS A 34 2.90 32.35 -10.64
N PHE A 35 2.49 33.33 -11.43
CA PHE A 35 2.02 34.62 -10.96
C PHE A 35 0.50 34.67 -11.06
N THR A 36 -0.18 34.85 -9.93
CA THR A 36 -1.64 34.91 -9.87
C THR A 36 -2.10 36.34 -9.63
N ASN A 37 -2.99 36.84 -10.48
CA ASN A 37 -3.64 38.14 -10.28
C ASN A 37 -4.91 37.98 -9.44
N MET A 38 -4.85 38.33 -8.16
CA MET A 38 -6.06 38.42 -7.32
C MET A 38 -6.82 39.70 -7.67
N LYS A 39 -8.00 39.55 -8.28
CA LYS A 39 -8.99 40.63 -8.39
C LYS A 39 -9.83 40.65 -7.12
N VAL A 40 -9.63 41.65 -6.27
CA VAL A 40 -10.51 41.89 -5.11
C VAL A 40 -11.56 42.94 -5.53
N PRO A 41 -12.86 42.69 -5.32
CA PRO A 41 -13.89 43.71 -5.52
C PRO A 41 -13.66 44.85 -4.53
N SER A 42 -13.54 46.09 -4.99
CA SER A 42 -13.59 47.25 -4.11
C SER A 42 -15.04 47.55 -3.73
N GLU A 43 -15.29 47.99 -2.49
CA GLU A 43 -16.63 48.29 -1.99
C GLU A 43 -17.27 49.55 -2.63
N SER A 44 -16.54 50.23 -3.52
CA SER A 44 -17.00 51.45 -4.19
C SER A 44 -16.60 51.46 -5.66
N SER A 45 -17.60 51.35 -6.55
CA SER A 45 -17.58 51.63 -8.00
C SER A 45 -16.51 50.95 -8.85
N GLU A 46 -16.91 50.00 -9.72
CA GLU A 46 -16.28 49.55 -10.99
C GLU A 46 -14.74 49.50 -11.15
N GLU A 47 -13.95 49.58 -10.08
CA GLU A 47 -12.50 49.51 -10.08
C GLU A 47 -12.06 48.30 -9.25
N TYR A 48 -11.41 47.35 -9.91
CA TYR A 48 -10.75 46.23 -9.27
C TYR A 48 -9.43 46.71 -8.67
N CYS A 49 -9.21 46.51 -7.37
CA CYS A 49 -7.88 46.62 -6.80
C CYS A 49 -7.08 45.36 -7.20
N PHE A 50 -6.01 45.56 -7.97
CA PHE A 50 -5.00 44.52 -8.20
C PHE A 50 -4.08 44.50 -6.98
N MET A 51 -4.14 43.43 -6.19
CA MET A 51 -3.12 43.16 -5.18
C MET A 51 -1.81 42.76 -5.88
N ASP A 52 -0.66 43.08 -5.26
CA ASP A 52 0.68 42.77 -5.78
C ASP A 52 0.79 41.33 -6.32
N GLU A 53 1.43 41.17 -7.48
CA GLU A 53 1.68 39.86 -8.11
C GLU A 53 2.35 38.91 -7.10
N TYR A 54 1.59 37.93 -6.59
CA TYR A 54 2.14 36.89 -5.74
C TYR A 54 2.68 35.76 -6.61
N SER A 55 3.95 35.41 -6.42
CA SER A 55 4.61 34.33 -7.15
C SER A 55 4.66 33.06 -6.31
N VAL A 56 4.08 31.97 -6.80
CA VAL A 56 4.17 30.64 -6.17
C VAL A 56 5.28 29.83 -6.87
N PRO A 57 6.22 29.21 -6.13
CA PRO A 57 7.19 28.31 -6.74
C PRO A 57 6.48 27.04 -7.24
N ILE A 58 6.81 26.65 -8.48
CA ILE A 58 6.23 25.49 -9.15
C ILE A 58 7.33 24.66 -9.80
N MET A 59 6.99 23.43 -10.17
CA MET A 59 7.80 22.60 -11.06
C MET A 59 7.07 22.40 -12.39
N ILE A 60 7.85 22.27 -13.46
CA ILE A 60 7.35 22.06 -14.82
C ILE A 60 7.98 20.77 -15.35
N LYS A 61 7.13 19.81 -15.70
CA LYS A 61 7.53 18.58 -16.40
C LYS A 61 7.27 18.76 -17.89
N LYS A 62 8.30 18.52 -18.69
CA LYS A 62 8.29 18.67 -20.16
C LYS A 62 8.51 17.31 -20.81
N GLY A 63 7.84 17.06 -21.93
CA GLY A 63 7.95 15.79 -22.64
C GLY A 63 7.01 15.69 -23.84
N SER A 64 7.38 14.90 -24.85
CA SER A 64 6.53 14.61 -26.01
C SER A 64 5.44 13.59 -25.67
N GLU A 65 5.67 12.84 -24.59
CA GLU A 65 4.74 11.93 -23.97
C GLU A 65 3.58 12.64 -23.25
N ILE A 66 3.80 13.89 -22.83
CA ILE A 66 2.82 14.68 -22.08
C ILE A 66 1.79 15.24 -23.05
N LYS A 67 0.56 14.75 -22.92
CA LYS A 67 -0.54 15.06 -23.83
C LYS A 67 -1.63 15.85 -23.12
N LYS A 68 -2.31 16.72 -23.87
CA LYS A 68 -3.45 17.48 -23.36
C LYS A 68 -4.57 16.54 -22.91
N GLU A 69 -4.77 15.45 -23.65
CA GLU A 69 -5.76 14.42 -23.33
C GLU A 69 -5.50 13.80 -21.96
N THR A 70 -4.24 13.50 -21.61
CA THR A 70 -3.88 13.04 -20.26
C THR A 70 -4.26 14.07 -19.21
N TYR A 71 -3.90 15.34 -19.43
CA TYR A 71 -4.23 16.43 -18.50
C TYR A 71 -5.73 16.53 -18.28
N ASP A 72 -6.52 16.56 -19.36
CA ASP A 72 -7.98 16.69 -19.29
C ASP A 72 -8.64 15.50 -18.57
N LEU A 73 -8.04 14.29 -18.65
CA LEU A 73 -8.53 13.10 -17.92
C LEU A 73 -8.30 13.17 -16.41
N ILE A 74 -7.18 13.75 -15.95
CA ILE A 74 -6.74 13.64 -14.55
C ILE A 74 -6.74 14.96 -13.78
N ARG A 75 -6.96 16.11 -14.43
CA ARG A 75 -6.91 17.44 -13.77
C ARG A 75 -7.87 17.58 -12.59
N ASP A 76 -9.03 16.92 -12.67
CA ASP A 76 -10.09 17.00 -11.66
C ASP A 76 -10.04 15.81 -10.67
N PHE A 77 -9.12 14.87 -10.87
CA PHE A 77 -8.97 13.70 -10.01
C PHE A 77 -8.07 14.02 -8.81
N GLN A 78 -8.60 13.79 -7.60
CA GLN A 78 -7.89 14.05 -6.35
C GLN A 78 -7.54 12.76 -5.62
N HIS A 79 -6.26 12.59 -5.28
CA HIS A 79 -5.77 11.45 -4.51
C HIS A 79 -4.44 11.80 -3.82
N ASN A 80 -4.23 11.38 -2.57
CA ASN A 80 -3.04 11.73 -1.78
C ASN A 80 -1.72 11.27 -2.40
N THR A 81 -1.78 10.17 -3.16
CA THR A 81 -0.63 9.58 -3.87
C THR A 81 -0.47 10.13 -5.29
N LEU A 82 -1.42 10.92 -5.80
CA LEU A 82 -1.29 11.53 -7.12
C LEU A 82 -0.69 12.93 -6.98
N VAL A 83 0.31 13.25 -7.80
CA VAL A 83 0.76 14.64 -7.96
C VAL A 83 -0.29 15.41 -8.76
N PRO A 84 -0.90 16.48 -8.21
CA PRO A 84 -1.93 17.22 -8.91
C PRO A 84 -1.36 18.00 -10.10
N ASN A 85 -2.08 17.96 -11.22
CA ASN A 85 -1.75 18.75 -12.40
C ASN A 85 -2.38 20.14 -12.28
N LEU A 86 -1.54 21.14 -12.04
CA LEU A 86 -1.97 22.51 -11.79
C LEU A 86 -2.37 23.24 -13.08
N ASN A 87 -1.64 22.99 -14.18
CA ASN A 87 -1.91 23.60 -15.48
C ASN A 87 -1.24 22.79 -16.60
N PHE A 88 -1.69 23.00 -17.85
CA PHE A 88 -1.07 22.44 -19.05
C PHE A 88 -0.97 23.50 -20.13
N TYR A 89 0.18 23.55 -20.81
CA TYR A 89 0.33 24.37 -22.00
C TYR A 89 1.22 23.66 -23.05
N PRO A 90 0.85 23.71 -24.33
CA PRO A 90 1.65 23.13 -25.40
C PRO A 90 2.83 24.04 -25.75
N GLU A 91 3.98 23.46 -26.09
CA GLU A 91 5.10 24.20 -26.70
C GLU A 91 5.74 23.43 -27.84
N SER A 92 5.56 23.94 -29.06
CA SER A 92 6.05 23.34 -30.31
C SER A 92 5.63 21.86 -30.44
N ASN A 93 6.52 20.93 -30.06
CA ASN A 93 6.35 19.48 -30.18
C ASN A 93 6.27 18.75 -28.82
N HIS A 94 6.22 19.48 -27.70
CA HIS A 94 6.18 18.90 -26.36
C HIS A 94 5.02 19.47 -25.56
N GLY A 95 4.38 18.64 -24.74
CA GLY A 95 3.49 19.11 -23.69
C GLY A 95 4.27 19.57 -22.47
N ARG A 96 3.71 20.53 -21.75
CA ARG A 96 4.24 21.00 -20.47
C ARG A 96 3.13 20.92 -19.44
N VAL A 97 3.40 20.25 -18.33
CA VAL A 97 2.49 20.18 -17.19
C VAL A 97 3.13 20.88 -16.00
N VAL A 98 2.34 21.75 -15.37
CA VAL A 98 2.71 22.46 -14.15
C VAL A 98 2.26 21.63 -12.96
N ILE A 99 3.15 21.44 -12.00
CA ILE A 99 2.94 20.64 -10.81
C ILE A 99 3.50 21.37 -9.58
N PRO A 100 3.07 21.01 -8.36
CA PRO A 100 3.66 21.53 -7.14
C PRO A 100 5.15 21.22 -7.05
N ILE A 101 5.85 21.91 -6.15
CA ILE A 101 7.22 21.52 -5.77
C ILE A 101 7.17 20.11 -5.19
N LEU A 102 7.93 19.21 -5.81
CA LEU A 102 8.15 17.85 -5.33
C LEU A 102 9.50 17.75 -4.62
N GLY A 103 9.63 16.77 -3.73
CA GLY A 103 10.94 16.38 -3.21
C GLY A 103 11.79 15.66 -4.26
N ALA A 104 12.79 14.92 -3.80
CA ALA A 104 13.62 14.09 -4.69
C ALA A 104 12.77 13.04 -5.43
N SER A 105 13.21 12.64 -6.64
CA SER A 105 12.69 11.38 -7.22
C SER A 105 12.90 10.24 -6.24
N PHE A 106 12.03 9.24 -6.36
CA PHE A 106 12.18 8.01 -5.59
C PHE A 106 13.55 7.38 -5.85
N GLU A 107 14.06 7.38 -7.09
CA GLU A 107 15.40 6.88 -7.41
C GLU A 107 16.50 7.58 -6.63
N THR A 108 16.54 8.91 -6.70
CA THR A 108 17.55 9.70 -5.99
C THR A 108 17.43 9.47 -4.49
N TRP A 109 16.21 9.52 -3.95
CA TRP A 109 15.96 9.31 -2.53
C TRP A 109 16.36 7.90 -2.08
N PHE A 110 16.05 6.87 -2.86
CA PHE A 110 16.31 5.46 -2.55
C PHE A 110 17.80 5.18 -2.38
N HIS A 111 18.63 5.78 -3.24
CA HIS A 111 20.09 5.64 -3.18
C HIS A 111 20.76 6.62 -2.21
N GLU A 112 20.11 7.73 -1.86
CA GLU A 112 20.65 8.69 -0.90
C GLU A 112 20.80 8.05 0.48
N LYS A 113 22.03 8.10 1.04
CA LYS A 113 22.35 7.63 2.40
C LYS A 113 21.86 6.21 2.74
N ASN A 114 21.68 5.34 1.73
CA ASN A 114 21.09 4.01 1.89
C ASN A 114 19.66 4.02 2.45
N ASN A 115 18.83 5.00 2.07
CA ASN A 115 17.42 5.04 2.48
C ASN A 115 16.63 3.79 2.08
N TRP A 116 17.08 3.02 1.08
CA TRP A 116 16.52 1.71 0.77
C TRP A 116 16.43 0.77 1.99
N LYS A 117 17.31 0.91 3.00
CA LYS A 117 17.25 0.15 4.26
C LYS A 117 16.02 0.48 5.11
N LEU A 118 15.36 1.60 4.86
CA LEU A 118 14.06 1.94 5.46
C LEU A 118 12.93 1.15 4.82
N LEU A 119 13.12 0.58 3.63
CA LEU A 119 12.11 -0.13 2.86
C LEU A 119 12.27 -1.65 2.90
N ILE A 120 13.52 -2.12 2.87
CA ILE A 120 13.86 -3.54 2.73
C ILE A 120 14.80 -3.95 3.87
N GLY A 121 14.41 -5.00 4.59
CA GLY A 121 15.25 -5.65 5.59
C GLY A 121 16.36 -6.48 4.95
N GLU A 122 17.47 -6.64 5.65
CA GLU A 122 18.63 -7.41 5.15
C GLU A 122 18.31 -8.91 4.96
N ASP A 123 17.27 -9.41 5.62
CA ASP A 123 16.72 -10.77 5.47
C ASP A 123 15.73 -10.92 4.30
N GLY A 124 15.51 -9.85 3.53
CA GLY A 124 14.53 -9.84 2.45
C GLY A 124 13.11 -9.52 2.88
N SER A 125 12.87 -9.19 4.15
CA SER A 125 11.58 -8.70 4.63
C SER A 125 11.26 -7.32 4.05
N MET A 126 9.97 -6.99 3.98
CA MET A 126 9.47 -5.67 3.58
C MET A 126 9.08 -4.91 4.85
N THR A 127 9.57 -3.69 5.00
CA THR A 127 9.20 -2.87 6.16
C THR A 127 7.78 -2.35 6.05
N ARG A 128 7.21 -1.93 7.18
CA ARG A 128 5.89 -1.28 7.23
C ARG A 128 5.82 0.00 6.37
N LEU A 129 6.93 0.72 6.25
CA LEU A 129 7.00 1.91 5.41
C LEU A 129 6.81 1.54 3.94
N PHE A 130 7.52 0.51 3.47
CA PHE A 130 7.42 0.09 2.08
C PHE A 130 6.06 -0.53 1.76
N ASP A 131 5.53 -1.36 2.65
CA ASP A 131 4.15 -1.89 2.59
C ASP A 131 3.13 -0.77 2.42
N THR A 132 3.24 0.30 3.23
CA THR A 132 2.36 1.48 3.12
C THR A 132 2.50 2.17 1.75
N MET A 133 3.72 2.36 1.25
CA MET A 133 3.95 2.93 -0.07
C MET A 133 3.31 2.09 -1.19
N ILE A 134 3.43 0.76 -1.12
CA ILE A 134 2.82 -0.13 -2.13
C ILE A 134 1.30 -0.11 -2.05
N ILE A 135 0.74 -0.08 -0.84
CA ILE A 135 -0.69 0.11 -0.62
C ILE A 135 -1.17 1.43 -1.24
N ASP A 136 -0.43 2.53 -1.04
CA ASP A 136 -0.79 3.85 -1.55
C ASP A 136 -0.79 3.90 -3.08
N ILE A 137 0.17 3.25 -3.77
CA ILE A 137 0.13 3.19 -5.24
C ILE A 137 -0.99 2.26 -5.71
N CYS A 138 -1.26 1.15 -4.99
CA CYS A 138 -2.38 0.27 -5.31
C CYS A 138 -3.72 1.00 -5.18
N ASP A 139 -3.91 1.82 -4.15
CA ASP A 139 -5.11 2.65 -3.95
C ASP A 139 -5.29 3.62 -5.12
N LEU A 140 -4.22 4.30 -5.53
CA LEU A 140 -4.25 5.19 -6.70
C LEU A 140 -4.69 4.45 -7.97
N VAL A 141 -4.07 3.30 -8.26
CA VAL A 141 -4.39 2.49 -9.44
C VAL A 141 -5.84 1.99 -9.39
N GLU A 142 -6.31 1.50 -8.24
CA GLU A 142 -7.70 1.04 -8.06
C GLU A 142 -8.70 2.17 -8.28
N LYS A 143 -8.42 3.37 -7.75
CA LYS A 143 -9.29 4.54 -7.88
C LYS A 143 -9.35 5.09 -9.30
N LEU A 144 -8.22 5.20 -9.99
CA LEU A 144 -8.19 5.61 -11.40
C LEU A 144 -8.91 4.59 -12.29
N TYR A 145 -8.66 3.30 -12.06
CA TYR A 145 -9.35 2.23 -12.78
C TYR A 145 -10.87 2.29 -12.58
N GLY A 146 -11.34 2.56 -11.36
CA GLY A 146 -12.76 2.77 -11.05
C GLY A 146 -13.37 3.99 -11.75
N ASN A 147 -12.55 4.96 -12.19
CA ASN A 147 -12.95 6.10 -13.01
C ASN A 147 -12.71 5.87 -14.52
N LEU A 148 -12.50 4.62 -14.93
CA LEU A 148 -12.21 4.21 -16.32
C LEU A 148 -10.92 4.82 -16.90
N ILE A 149 -9.96 5.15 -16.04
CA ILE A 149 -8.65 5.72 -16.41
C ILE A 149 -7.56 4.68 -16.18
N LEU A 150 -6.73 4.44 -17.19
CA LEU A 150 -5.56 3.57 -17.13
C LEU A 150 -4.28 4.41 -17.20
N ILE A 151 -3.38 4.22 -16.23
CA ILE A 151 -2.01 4.77 -16.30
C ILE A 151 -1.20 3.92 -17.28
N LYS A 152 -0.58 4.55 -18.29
CA LYS A 152 0.17 3.81 -19.32
C LYS A 152 1.62 3.52 -18.92
N ASN A 153 2.26 4.47 -18.25
CA ASN A 153 3.66 4.40 -17.84
C ASN A 153 3.76 4.63 -16.33
N LEU A 154 3.26 3.67 -15.54
CA LEU A 154 3.52 3.65 -14.11
C LEU A 154 4.84 2.91 -13.88
N ASP A 155 5.94 3.64 -13.75
CA ASP A 155 7.22 3.03 -13.43
C ASP A 155 7.99 3.84 -12.37
N TRP A 156 9.15 3.33 -12.01
CA TRP A 156 10.06 3.93 -11.04
C TRP A 156 10.36 5.42 -11.27
N ASN A 157 10.42 5.86 -12.55
CA ASN A 157 10.71 7.24 -12.94
C ASN A 157 9.54 8.20 -12.68
N ASN A 158 8.34 7.67 -12.47
CA ASN A 158 7.15 8.45 -12.15
C ASN A 158 6.97 8.65 -10.66
N LEU A 159 7.82 8.03 -9.83
CA LEU A 159 7.73 8.09 -8.38
C LEU A 159 8.60 9.20 -7.81
N TYR A 160 8.03 9.96 -6.90
CA TYR A 160 8.68 11.04 -6.18
C TYR A 160 8.38 10.92 -4.69
N MET A 161 9.19 11.59 -3.88
CA MET A 161 8.97 11.70 -2.44
C MET A 161 8.26 13.01 -2.11
N ALA A 162 7.19 12.94 -1.33
CA ALA A 162 6.60 14.12 -0.69
C ALA A 162 7.46 14.52 0.52
N GLU A 163 7.80 15.81 0.62
CA GLU A 163 8.51 16.38 1.77
C GLU A 163 7.55 16.65 2.92
N GLU A 164 7.15 15.58 3.61
CA GLU A 164 6.30 15.62 4.80
C GLU A 164 7.06 15.13 6.05
N ILE A 165 6.41 15.14 7.22
CA ILE A 165 6.98 14.64 8.49
C ILE A 165 7.46 13.18 8.36
N ALA A 166 6.79 12.40 7.51
CA ALA A 166 7.19 11.04 7.17
C ALA A 166 7.34 10.88 5.65
N PRO A 167 8.32 10.11 5.15
CA PRO A 167 8.49 9.88 3.73
C PRO A 167 7.24 9.19 3.14
N ARG A 168 6.62 9.81 2.14
CA ARG A 168 5.50 9.23 1.37
C ARG A 168 5.84 9.24 -0.12
N VAL A 169 5.49 8.16 -0.82
CA VAL A 169 5.58 8.11 -2.27
C VAL A 169 4.42 8.87 -2.91
N VAL A 170 4.69 9.61 -3.97
CA VAL A 170 3.69 10.23 -4.84
C VAL A 170 4.02 9.91 -6.29
N VAL A 171 2.99 9.81 -7.12
CA VAL A 171 3.06 9.38 -8.51
C VAL A 171 2.73 10.56 -9.42
N LEU A 172 3.66 10.88 -10.32
CA LEU A 172 3.45 11.84 -11.40
C LEU A 172 2.96 11.10 -12.65
N VAL A 173 1.65 11.21 -12.92
CA VAL A 173 1.03 10.61 -14.11
C VAL A 173 1.20 11.53 -15.30
N THR A 174 2.10 11.16 -16.21
CA THR A 174 2.34 11.89 -17.46
C THR A 174 1.55 11.34 -18.65
N GLU A 175 1.13 10.07 -18.57
CA GLU A 175 0.37 9.38 -19.61
C GLU A 175 -0.76 8.54 -19.01
N ALA A 176 -1.98 8.86 -19.42
CA ALA A 176 -3.17 8.11 -19.07
C ALA A 176 -4.13 8.05 -20.26
N GLU A 177 -4.97 7.02 -20.29
CA GLU A 177 -6.04 6.88 -21.28
C GLU A 177 -7.35 6.47 -20.62
N SER A 178 -8.47 6.91 -21.20
CA SER A 178 -9.77 6.35 -20.88
C SER A 178 -9.96 5.01 -21.60
N PHE A 179 -10.53 4.01 -20.96
CA PHE A 179 -10.89 2.75 -21.60
C PHE A 179 -12.42 2.53 -21.61
N ALA A 180 -12.94 2.07 -22.75
CA ALA A 180 -14.35 1.70 -22.88
C ALA A 180 -14.60 0.20 -22.56
N HIS A 181 -13.57 -0.63 -22.72
CA HIS A 181 -13.62 -2.06 -22.40
C HIS A 181 -12.61 -2.34 -21.30
N GLU A 182 -13.01 -3.07 -20.26
CA GLU A 182 -12.16 -3.36 -19.12
C GLU A 182 -10.88 -4.10 -19.56
N PRO A 183 -9.69 -3.53 -19.34
CA PRO A 183 -8.45 -4.24 -19.58
C PRO A 183 -8.30 -5.37 -18.56
N SER A 184 -7.48 -6.37 -18.91
CA SER A 184 -7.19 -7.50 -18.03
C SER A 184 -6.71 -7.01 -16.66
N LYS A 185 -7.35 -7.48 -15.58
CA LYS A 185 -6.95 -7.13 -14.21
C LYS A 185 -5.48 -7.44 -13.93
N ILE A 186 -4.92 -8.50 -14.52
CA ILE A 186 -3.50 -8.83 -14.32
C ILE A 186 -2.59 -7.76 -14.94
N ALA A 187 -2.97 -7.18 -16.08
CA ALA A 187 -2.15 -6.20 -16.79
C ALA A 187 -2.04 -4.87 -16.04
N ILE A 188 -3.07 -4.46 -15.30
CA ILE A 188 -3.06 -3.18 -14.57
C ILE A 188 -2.16 -3.21 -13.32
N TRP A 189 -1.92 -4.39 -12.74
CA TRP A 189 -1.10 -4.56 -11.54
C TRP A 189 0.36 -4.87 -11.83
N LYS A 190 0.67 -5.32 -13.05
CA LYS A 190 2.02 -5.62 -13.49
C LYS A 190 3.04 -4.51 -13.16
N PRO A 191 2.75 -3.21 -13.40
CA PRO A 191 3.75 -2.19 -13.11
C PRO A 191 4.04 -2.03 -11.61
N VAL A 192 3.05 -2.30 -10.74
CA VAL A 192 3.25 -2.31 -9.28
C VAL A 192 4.21 -3.44 -8.87
N HIS A 193 4.06 -4.62 -9.47
CA HIS A 193 4.97 -5.75 -9.24
C HIS A 193 6.39 -5.39 -9.67
N GLU A 194 6.54 -4.82 -10.87
CA GLU A 194 7.84 -4.43 -11.44
C GLU A 194 8.55 -3.36 -10.60
N ILE A 195 7.82 -2.41 -10.00
CA ILE A 195 8.39 -1.42 -9.06
C ILE A 195 9.01 -2.13 -7.85
N VAL A 196 8.29 -3.07 -7.22
CA VAL A 196 8.79 -3.78 -6.04
C VAL A 196 9.97 -4.67 -6.40
N GLU A 197 9.86 -5.46 -7.48
CA GLU A 197 10.94 -6.32 -7.97
C GLU A 197 12.21 -5.52 -8.27
N ARG A 198 12.05 -4.33 -8.86
CA ARG A 198 13.17 -3.42 -9.09
C ARG A 198 13.81 -2.97 -7.78
N CYS A 199 13.05 -2.65 -6.73
CA CYS A 199 13.63 -2.22 -5.45
C CYS A 199 14.54 -3.31 -4.88
N TYR A 200 14.07 -4.55 -4.85
CA TYR A 200 14.86 -5.69 -4.37
C TYR A 200 16.08 -5.97 -5.25
N LYS A 201 15.96 -5.81 -6.57
CA LYS A 201 17.06 -5.96 -7.52
C LYS A 201 18.14 -4.90 -7.31
N GLU A 202 17.78 -3.62 -7.16
CA GLU A 202 18.73 -2.52 -6.91
C GLU A 202 19.50 -2.72 -5.60
N CYS A 203 18.87 -3.31 -4.58
CA CYS A 203 19.52 -3.66 -3.32
C CYS A 203 20.35 -4.94 -3.38
N ASN A 204 20.23 -5.75 -4.45
CA ASN A 204 20.76 -7.10 -4.51
C ASN A 204 20.31 -8.00 -3.33
N ILE A 205 19.04 -7.87 -2.94
CA ILE A 205 18.42 -8.64 -1.86
C ILE A 205 17.32 -9.54 -2.44
N LYS A 206 17.28 -10.80 -2.02
CA LYS A 206 16.21 -11.72 -2.39
C LYS A 206 14.99 -11.47 -1.50
N MET A 207 13.81 -11.35 -2.10
CA MET A 207 12.54 -11.27 -1.37
C MET A 207 12.34 -12.51 -0.47
N SER A 208 11.86 -12.29 0.75
CA SER A 208 11.40 -13.38 1.61
C SER A 208 10.17 -14.06 0.99
N ASN A 209 9.88 -15.30 1.42
CA ASN A 209 8.69 -16.00 0.96
C ASN A 209 7.39 -15.22 1.25
N GLU A 210 7.36 -14.54 2.40
CA GLU A 210 6.22 -13.75 2.82
C GLU A 210 5.98 -12.57 1.89
N VAL A 211 7.06 -11.89 1.47
CA VAL A 211 7.00 -10.78 0.51
C VAL A 211 6.58 -11.28 -0.88
N CYS A 212 7.16 -12.39 -1.36
CA CYS A 212 6.76 -12.98 -2.64
C CYS A 212 5.25 -13.27 -2.70
N ARG A 213 4.69 -13.79 -1.61
CA ARG A 213 3.24 -14.05 -1.51
C ARG A 213 2.42 -12.78 -1.46
N TYR A 214 2.85 -11.78 -0.67
CA TYR A 214 2.21 -10.46 -0.64
C TYR A 214 2.12 -9.83 -2.04
N ILE A 215 3.20 -9.86 -2.82
CA ILE A 215 3.19 -9.34 -4.19
C ILE A 215 2.32 -10.19 -5.12
N SER A 216 2.41 -11.52 -5.01
CA SER A 216 1.57 -12.43 -5.79
C SER A 216 0.08 -12.29 -5.48
N PHE A 217 -0.29 -11.82 -4.28
CA PHE A 217 -1.67 -11.54 -3.90
C PHE A 217 -2.25 -10.33 -4.66
N ILE A 218 -1.42 -9.34 -5.01
CA ILE A 218 -1.84 -8.15 -5.76
C ILE A 218 -2.32 -8.57 -7.15
N GLY A 219 -3.60 -8.30 -7.44
CA GLY A 219 -4.22 -8.62 -8.72
C GLY A 219 -4.90 -9.98 -8.82
N THR A 220 -4.90 -10.76 -7.74
CA THR A 220 -5.71 -11.99 -7.65
C THR A 220 -7.21 -11.69 -7.60
N THR A 221 -8.05 -12.72 -7.72
CA THR A 221 -9.51 -12.57 -7.60
C THR A 221 -9.99 -12.12 -6.22
N HIS A 222 -9.17 -12.32 -5.18
CA HIS A 222 -9.46 -11.94 -3.79
C HIS A 222 -8.82 -10.60 -3.40
N PHE A 223 -8.10 -9.98 -4.33
CA PHE A 223 -7.43 -8.71 -4.12
C PHE A 223 -8.42 -7.54 -4.12
N THR A 224 -8.26 -6.69 -3.12
CA THR A 224 -8.75 -5.32 -3.03
C THR A 224 -7.71 -4.54 -2.24
N VAL A 225 -7.65 -3.21 -2.39
CA VAL A 225 -6.75 -2.39 -1.56
C VAL A 225 -7.05 -2.58 -0.07
N LYS A 226 -8.32 -2.78 0.30
CA LYS A 226 -8.72 -3.10 1.68
C LYS A 226 -8.14 -4.43 2.16
N SER A 227 -8.17 -5.48 1.34
CA SER A 227 -7.60 -6.77 1.72
C SER A 227 -6.06 -6.74 1.72
N LEU A 228 -5.42 -5.90 0.90
CA LEU A 228 -3.97 -5.70 0.97
C LEU A 228 -3.56 -4.99 2.27
N LYS A 229 -4.28 -3.92 2.67
CA LYS A 229 -4.08 -3.23 3.97
C LYS A 229 -4.15 -4.18 5.18
N GLY A 230 -4.98 -5.22 5.06
CA GLY A 230 -5.13 -6.25 6.07
C GLY A 230 -4.19 -7.44 5.92
N TYR A 231 -3.33 -7.50 4.90
CA TYR A 231 -2.55 -8.70 4.61
C TYR A 231 -1.50 -9.00 5.72
N PRO A 232 -1.28 -10.28 6.10
CA PRO A 232 -0.44 -10.65 7.24
C PRO A 232 1.07 -10.60 6.94
N LEU A 233 1.57 -9.46 6.46
CA LEU A 233 3.00 -9.23 6.22
C LEU A 233 3.71 -8.73 7.48
N ASN A 234 3.12 -7.71 8.13
CA ASN A 234 3.70 -7.01 9.28
C ASN A 234 2.86 -7.14 10.56
N TRP A 235 2.00 -8.16 10.65
CA TRP A 235 1.15 -8.36 11.83
C TRP A 235 1.98 -8.67 13.08
N ASP A 236 1.67 -7.97 14.16
CA ASP A 236 2.15 -8.32 15.49
C ASP A 236 1.40 -9.53 16.06
N SER A 237 1.89 -10.06 17.19
CA SER A 237 1.26 -11.22 17.84
C SER A 237 -0.18 -10.95 18.29
N TYR A 238 -0.51 -9.69 18.60
CA TYR A 238 -1.87 -9.30 18.99
C TYR A 238 -2.83 -9.40 17.81
N THR A 239 -2.47 -8.82 16.65
CA THR A 239 -3.26 -8.85 15.41
C THR A 239 -3.48 -10.29 14.94
N LYS A 240 -2.46 -11.16 15.04
CA LYS A 240 -2.57 -12.60 14.76
C LYS A 240 -3.59 -13.29 15.68
N GLY A 241 -3.60 -12.89 16.96
CA GLY A 241 -4.59 -13.34 17.95
C GLY A 241 -6.02 -12.90 17.63
N GLU A 242 -6.22 -11.61 17.33
CA GLU A 242 -7.53 -11.09 16.93
C GLU A 242 -8.03 -11.75 15.65
N TYR A 243 -7.14 -12.00 14.68
CA TYR A 243 -7.49 -12.71 13.46
C TYR A 243 -8.04 -14.11 13.77
N ILE A 244 -7.33 -14.92 14.57
CA ILE A 244 -7.79 -16.28 14.87
C ILE A 244 -9.08 -16.30 15.72
N LEU A 245 -9.26 -15.30 16.59
CA LEU A 245 -10.51 -15.11 17.33
C LEU A 245 -11.68 -14.80 16.39
N SER A 246 -11.46 -13.94 15.39
CA SER A 246 -12.44 -13.51 14.39
C SER A 246 -12.83 -14.64 13.43
N LEU A 247 -11.87 -15.48 13.01
CA LEU A 247 -12.12 -16.63 12.13
C LEU A 247 -13.30 -17.44 12.65
N ILE A 248 -13.26 -17.92 13.88
CA ILE A 248 -14.27 -18.85 14.39
C ILE A 248 -15.57 -18.15 14.84
N SER A 249 -15.60 -16.80 14.84
CA SER A 249 -16.86 -16.05 14.96
C SER A 249 -17.69 -16.05 13.66
N ALA A 250 -17.04 -16.27 12.51
CA ALA A 250 -17.72 -16.42 11.24
C ALA A 250 -18.31 -17.84 11.05
N SER A 251 -19.15 -18.03 10.02
CA SER A 251 -19.87 -19.28 9.77
C SER A 251 -18.95 -20.51 9.72
N LYS A 252 -19.02 -21.37 10.75
CA LYS A 252 -18.25 -22.63 10.87
C LYS A 252 -18.26 -23.43 9.57
N LYS A 253 -19.43 -23.62 8.95
CA LYS A 253 -19.58 -24.37 7.69
C LYS A 253 -18.79 -23.75 6.53
N SER A 254 -18.79 -22.42 6.41
CA SER A 254 -18.07 -21.70 5.36
C SER A 254 -16.55 -21.82 5.54
N ILE A 255 -16.07 -21.71 6.78
CA ILE A 255 -14.64 -21.78 7.09
C ILE A 255 -14.13 -23.20 6.92
N THR A 256 -14.82 -24.21 7.45
CA THR A 256 -14.42 -25.61 7.27
C THR A 256 -14.28 -25.98 5.78
N LYS A 257 -15.16 -25.46 4.92
CA LYS A 257 -15.05 -25.66 3.47
C LYS A 257 -13.79 -24.99 2.88
N ARG A 258 -13.44 -23.78 3.33
CA ARG A 258 -12.25 -23.04 2.86
C ARG A 258 -10.94 -23.59 3.43
N MET A 259 -10.94 -24.11 4.66
CA MET A 259 -9.80 -24.81 5.28
C MET A 259 -9.32 -26.03 4.47
N GLY A 260 -10.19 -26.64 3.66
CA GLY A 260 -9.78 -27.70 2.74
C GLY A 260 -8.82 -27.22 1.63
N LYS A 261 -8.83 -25.93 1.32
CA LYS A 261 -7.98 -25.29 0.31
C LYS A 261 -6.71 -24.66 0.87
N THR A 262 -6.70 -24.35 2.17
CA THR A 262 -5.51 -23.80 2.83
C THR A 262 -4.39 -24.82 2.90
N GLY A 263 -3.14 -24.36 2.92
CA GLY A 263 -1.95 -25.18 3.22
C GLY A 263 -1.85 -25.67 4.67
N VAL A 264 -2.71 -25.16 5.56
CA VAL A 264 -2.62 -25.44 6.99
C VAL A 264 -3.06 -26.86 7.36
N SER A 265 -2.22 -27.56 8.09
CA SER A 265 -2.49 -28.88 8.67
C SER A 265 -1.83 -29.06 10.03
N TRP A 266 -2.24 -30.10 10.76
CA TRP A 266 -1.57 -30.51 11.98
C TRP A 266 -0.07 -30.80 11.71
N PRO A 267 0.84 -30.30 12.56
CA PRO A 267 2.27 -30.22 12.27
C PRO A 267 3.01 -31.52 12.61
N TYR A 268 2.61 -32.65 12.03
CA TYR A 268 3.26 -33.94 12.26
C TYR A 268 4.71 -33.94 11.73
N ARG A 269 5.65 -34.40 12.55
CA ARG A 269 7.03 -34.72 12.17
C ARG A 269 7.32 -36.17 12.57
N ASP A 270 7.76 -36.98 11.60
CA ASP A 270 8.01 -38.42 11.78
C ASP A 270 6.81 -39.16 12.40
N GLY A 271 5.60 -38.80 11.97
CA GLY A 271 4.35 -39.39 12.45
C GLY A 271 3.90 -38.94 13.84
N LYS A 272 4.60 -37.98 14.48
CA LYS A 272 4.27 -37.47 15.82
C LYS A 272 4.02 -35.97 15.84
N LEU A 273 3.15 -35.52 16.73
CA LEU A 273 3.01 -34.09 17.01
C LEU A 273 4.22 -33.59 17.82
N PRO A 274 4.56 -32.29 17.73
CA PRO A 274 5.49 -31.66 18.66
C PRO A 274 5.06 -31.91 20.10
N VAL A 275 6.00 -32.23 20.98
CA VAL A 275 5.71 -32.66 22.37
C VAL A 275 4.75 -31.69 23.08
N LEU A 276 5.07 -30.40 23.06
CA LEU A 276 4.25 -29.38 23.71
C LEU A 276 2.85 -29.23 23.07
N LEU A 277 2.71 -29.48 21.77
CA LEU A 277 1.40 -29.50 21.11
C LEU A 277 0.59 -30.74 21.50
N ASN A 278 1.24 -31.90 21.61
CA ASN A 278 0.59 -33.14 22.04
C ASN A 278 0.09 -33.02 23.49
N GLU A 279 0.94 -32.54 24.41
CA GLU A 279 0.56 -32.27 25.80
C GLU A 279 -0.60 -31.27 25.89
N LEU A 280 -0.62 -30.26 25.02
CA LEU A 280 -1.71 -29.29 24.96
C LEU A 280 -3.03 -29.94 24.50
N VAL A 281 -2.98 -30.84 23.51
CA VAL A 281 -4.15 -31.61 23.06
C VAL A 281 -4.69 -32.49 24.19
N GLU A 282 -3.82 -33.25 24.86
CA GLU A 282 -4.17 -34.11 25.99
C GLU A 282 -4.80 -33.29 27.13
N HIS A 283 -4.15 -32.19 27.52
CA HIS A 283 -4.68 -31.29 28.55
C HIS A 283 -6.08 -30.76 28.21
N ASN A 284 -6.32 -30.36 26.97
CA ASN A 284 -7.64 -29.87 26.58
C ASN A 284 -8.69 -30.99 26.55
N THR A 285 -8.32 -32.19 26.12
CA THR A 285 -9.17 -33.39 26.11
C THR A 285 -9.63 -33.71 27.53
N ASP A 286 -8.71 -33.69 28.50
CA ASP A 286 -9.01 -33.90 29.93
C ASP A 286 -9.96 -32.83 30.50
N ASN A 287 -10.02 -31.65 29.88
CA ASN A 287 -10.92 -30.56 30.25
C ASN A 287 -12.22 -30.52 29.41
N GLY A 288 -12.52 -31.59 28.67
CA GLY A 288 -13.77 -31.75 27.92
C GLY A 288 -13.78 -31.12 26.53
N TRP A 289 -12.61 -30.81 25.96
CA TRP A 289 -12.47 -30.31 24.59
C TRP A 289 -11.78 -31.35 23.71
N ASP A 290 -12.57 -32.03 22.88
CA ASP A 290 -12.05 -33.03 21.95
C ASP A 290 -11.62 -32.38 20.63
N TYR A 291 -10.38 -32.64 20.21
CA TYR A 291 -9.85 -32.21 18.92
C TYR A 291 -9.43 -33.41 18.08
N LEU A 292 -9.96 -33.51 16.86
CA LEU A 292 -9.58 -34.57 15.93
C LEU A 292 -8.37 -34.12 15.12
N THR A 293 -7.24 -34.78 15.29
CA THR A 293 -6.01 -34.46 14.55
C THR A 293 -6.08 -34.78 13.05
N SER A 294 -7.11 -35.51 12.62
CA SER A 294 -7.47 -35.69 11.21
C SER A 294 -8.22 -34.49 10.61
N VAL A 295 -8.71 -33.56 11.44
CA VAL A 295 -9.52 -32.41 11.03
C VAL A 295 -8.71 -31.12 11.13
N ARG A 296 -8.42 -30.49 9.99
CA ARG A 296 -7.63 -29.23 9.92
C ARG A 296 -8.28 -28.08 10.72
N PHE A 297 -9.61 -28.00 10.72
CA PHE A 297 -10.33 -26.97 11.46
C PHE A 297 -10.15 -27.11 12.99
N ASP A 298 -9.97 -28.33 13.49
CA ASP A 298 -9.75 -28.56 14.92
C ASP A 298 -8.37 -28.08 15.38
N TYR A 299 -7.37 -28.08 14.49
CA TYR A 299 -6.08 -27.44 14.77
C TYR A 299 -6.25 -25.94 15.02
N ILE A 300 -6.99 -25.25 14.15
CA ILE A 300 -7.27 -23.81 14.30
C ILE A 300 -8.12 -23.55 15.55
N ASN A 301 -9.10 -24.40 15.84
CA ASN A 301 -9.89 -24.30 17.08
C ASN A 301 -9.01 -24.44 18.32
N LEU A 302 -8.11 -25.43 18.34
CA LEU A 302 -7.17 -25.63 19.45
C LEU A 302 -6.33 -24.36 19.66
N ILE A 303 -5.74 -23.82 18.59
CA ILE A 303 -4.92 -22.61 18.70
C ILE A 303 -5.75 -21.45 19.24
N ARG A 304 -6.95 -21.23 18.70
CA ARG A 304 -7.85 -20.16 19.15
C ARG A 304 -8.22 -20.30 20.62
N ASN A 305 -8.66 -21.48 21.03
CA ASN A 305 -9.14 -21.70 22.40
C ASN A 305 -7.99 -21.55 23.39
N THR A 306 -6.80 -22.02 23.01
CA THR A 306 -5.56 -21.84 23.78
C THR A 306 -5.21 -20.35 23.92
N TYR A 307 -5.28 -19.58 22.83
CA TYR A 307 -5.06 -18.12 22.87
C TYR A 307 -6.12 -17.42 23.74
N LYS A 308 -7.41 -17.62 23.44
CA LYS A 308 -8.55 -17.02 24.15
C LYS A 308 -8.55 -17.30 25.65
N HIS A 309 -8.07 -18.46 26.06
CA HIS A 309 -8.06 -18.92 27.44
C HIS A 309 -6.65 -19.06 28.00
N PHE A 310 -5.68 -18.36 27.41
CA PHE A 310 -4.26 -18.48 27.78
C PHE A 310 -4.03 -18.23 29.28
N ASN A 311 -4.71 -17.24 29.85
CA ASN A 311 -4.63 -16.91 31.28
C ASN A 311 -5.14 -18.03 32.20
N LYS A 312 -5.93 -18.98 31.69
CA LYS A 312 -6.44 -20.14 32.44
C LYS A 312 -5.55 -21.38 32.29
N LEU A 313 -4.55 -21.35 31.41
CA LEU A 313 -3.63 -22.47 31.25
C LEU A 313 -2.81 -22.71 32.53
N PRO A 314 -2.45 -23.98 32.81
CA PRO A 314 -1.46 -24.32 33.82
C PRO A 314 -0.16 -23.53 33.68
N GLN A 315 0.51 -23.28 34.81
CA GLN A 315 1.74 -22.48 34.84
C GLN A 315 2.85 -23.06 33.96
N TYR A 316 2.91 -24.39 33.85
CA TYR A 316 3.82 -25.10 32.94
C TYR A 316 3.69 -24.60 31.50
N PHE A 317 2.49 -24.59 30.92
CA PHE A 317 2.29 -24.11 29.55
C PHE A 317 2.64 -22.63 29.39
N LYS A 318 2.26 -21.78 30.35
CA LYS A 318 2.58 -20.35 30.30
C LYS A 318 4.09 -20.10 30.26
N GLN A 319 4.86 -20.87 31.04
CA GLN A 319 6.32 -20.82 31.06
C GLN A 319 6.92 -21.37 29.75
N SER A 320 6.45 -22.54 29.29
CA SER A 320 6.92 -23.17 28.06
C SER A 320 6.67 -22.30 26.81
N PHE A 321 5.54 -21.60 26.77
CA PHE A 321 5.23 -20.66 25.69
C PHE A 321 5.92 -19.31 25.85
N GLY A 322 6.34 -18.92 27.06
CA GLY A 322 6.88 -17.58 27.31
C GLY A 322 5.80 -16.48 27.26
N GLY A 323 4.58 -16.80 27.69
CA GLY A 323 3.42 -15.90 27.63
C GLY A 323 2.61 -15.99 26.33
N GLU A 324 1.54 -15.21 26.25
CA GLU A 324 0.55 -15.28 25.16
C GLU A 324 1.16 -14.92 23.79
N GLN A 325 2.02 -13.91 23.73
CA GLN A 325 2.76 -13.57 22.50
C GLN A 325 3.77 -14.65 22.12
N GLY A 326 4.36 -15.33 23.10
CA GLY A 326 5.28 -16.43 22.86
C GLY A 326 4.56 -17.68 22.33
N PHE A 327 3.30 -17.91 22.74
CA PHE A 327 2.45 -18.95 22.15
C PHE A 327 2.25 -18.74 20.64
N ILE A 328 1.95 -17.51 20.20
CA ILE A 328 1.83 -17.18 18.78
C ILE A 328 3.12 -17.50 18.01
N ARG A 329 4.29 -17.20 18.59
CA ARG A 329 5.59 -17.54 17.99
C ARG A 329 5.81 -19.05 17.90
N VAL A 330 5.39 -19.81 18.90
CA VAL A 330 5.46 -21.28 18.87
C VAL A 330 4.53 -21.87 17.79
N VAL A 331 3.34 -21.29 17.59
CA VAL A 331 2.44 -21.69 16.50
C VAL A 331 3.09 -21.47 15.13
N GLU A 332 3.81 -20.36 14.93
CA GLU A 332 4.55 -20.09 13.70
C GLU A 332 5.70 -21.08 13.46
N GLN A 333 6.32 -21.58 14.52
CA GLN A 333 7.34 -22.65 14.42
C GLN A 333 6.73 -24.00 14.03
N TRP A 334 5.53 -24.29 14.53
CA TRP A 334 4.79 -25.50 14.18
C TRP A 334 4.27 -25.45 12.75
N SER A 335 3.75 -24.30 12.32
CA SER A 335 3.15 -24.09 11.02
C SER A 335 3.70 -22.81 10.38
N PRO A 336 4.87 -22.89 9.71
CA PRO A 336 5.43 -21.76 8.99
C PRO A 336 4.44 -21.21 7.95
N ASN A 337 4.30 -19.88 7.87
CA ASN A 337 3.35 -19.18 6.99
C ASN A 337 1.85 -19.38 7.28
N ILE A 338 1.47 -19.93 8.43
CA ILE A 338 0.06 -20.18 8.80
C ILE A 338 -0.87 -18.98 8.55
N TRP A 339 -0.42 -17.76 8.84
CA TRP A 339 -1.25 -16.57 8.69
C TRP A 339 -1.59 -16.27 7.24
N GLN A 340 -0.60 -16.32 6.35
CA GLN A 340 -0.81 -16.13 4.91
C GLN A 340 -1.62 -17.28 4.31
N ASP A 341 -1.37 -18.53 4.73
CA ASP A 341 -2.16 -19.68 4.25
C ASP A 341 -3.64 -19.60 4.60
N LEU A 342 -3.95 -19.05 5.79
CA LEU A 342 -5.32 -18.79 6.18
C LEU A 342 -5.88 -17.59 5.41
N TYR A 343 -5.12 -16.49 5.34
CA TYR A 343 -5.59 -15.24 4.76
C TYR A 343 -5.86 -15.32 3.26
N ASP A 344 -5.01 -16.01 2.50
CA ASP A 344 -5.16 -16.12 1.04
C ASP A 344 -6.49 -16.78 0.64
N GLU A 345 -6.97 -17.74 1.44
CA GLU A 345 -8.20 -18.49 1.16
C GLU A 345 -9.44 -17.95 1.89
N ILE A 346 -9.25 -17.39 3.09
CA ILE A 346 -10.35 -16.99 3.96
C ILE A 346 -10.56 -15.48 3.96
N GLY A 347 -9.48 -14.71 3.85
CA GLY A 347 -9.43 -13.27 4.12
C GLY A 347 -9.67 -12.94 5.59
N TRP A 348 -9.76 -11.64 5.90
CA TRP A 348 -10.29 -11.17 7.18
C TRP A 348 -11.83 -11.27 7.17
N PRO A 349 -12.46 -12.12 7.99
CA PRO A 349 -13.93 -12.23 8.09
C PRO A 349 -14.56 -10.96 8.67
#